data_AF-A0A059KMJ2-F1
#
_entry.id   AF-A0A059KMJ2-F1
#
_cell.length_a   1.000
_cell.length_b   1.000
_cell.length_c   1.000
_cell.angle_alpha   90.00
_cell.angle_beta   90.00
_cell.angle_gamma   90.00
#
_symmetry.space_group_name_H-M   'P 1'
#
loop_
_entity.id
_entity.type
_entity.pdbx_description
1 polymer ?
#
loop_
_entity_poly.entity_id
_entity_poly.type
_entity_poly.pdbx_seq_one_letter_code
_entity_poly.pdbx_strand_id
1 'polypeptide(L)'
;MPAALHDMPRLALPPSVRAASRLLLLLAGALLCLDALLLMAIGMRHLGVVLPLPIGLALIGLAWRGAQWQRWLARQRWRQRLWRAVCIGFGLWLASLLLFFLQIAQAGREDPQRSAEPPGAILILGSGTNRCRPSPTLRQRLERGLEMARTYPQARVVVSGGVDPGFGCTEAEVMRRYLRGQGLDEARLLLEERSTSTHENLVFSRALLAQAGLDPRHTPVLVVTSDFHVPRSLRIARQAGYVQVRAAGAPTPRHLRWNAWLREYFAFASSRALGEF
;
A
#
# COMPACT_ATOMS: atom_id res chain seq x y z
N MET A 1 -38.62 -40.02 34.20
CA MET A 1 -37.59 -39.23 34.91
C MET A 1 -36.24 -39.90 34.68
N PRO A 2 -35.10 -39.20 34.46
CA PRO A 2 -34.81 -37.76 34.65
C PRO A 2 -34.46 -37.04 33.32
N ALA A 3 -35.14 -35.94 32.98
CA ALA A 3 -34.70 -34.54 33.16
C ALA A 3 -33.46 -34.28 34.04
N ALA A 4 -32.38 -33.79 33.42
CA ALA A 4 -31.47 -32.74 33.91
C ALA A 4 -30.10 -32.82 33.20
N LEU A 5 -29.96 -32.20 32.03
CA LEU A 5 -28.63 -31.91 31.47
C LEU A 5 -28.57 -30.44 31.06
N HIS A 6 -28.05 -29.68 32.01
CA HIS A 6 -27.27 -28.45 31.85
C HIS A 6 -27.88 -27.28 31.07
N ASP A 7 -28.72 -26.52 31.79
CA ASP A 7 -28.66 -25.07 31.72
C ASP A 7 -27.35 -24.60 32.38
N MET A 8 -26.27 -24.52 31.58
CA MET A 8 -25.09 -23.77 31.99
C MET A 8 -25.42 -22.28 31.84
N PRO A 9 -25.39 -21.47 32.93
CA PRO A 9 -25.56 -20.04 32.81
C PRO A 9 -24.49 -19.50 31.87
N ARG A 10 -24.90 -18.97 30.72
CA ARG A 10 -24.01 -18.19 29.84
C ARG A 10 -23.47 -17.07 30.72
N LEU A 11 -22.19 -17.15 31.11
CA LEU A 11 -21.52 -16.13 31.91
C LEU A 11 -21.68 -14.78 31.19
N ALA A 12 -22.65 -13.98 31.64
CA ALA A 12 -22.90 -12.67 31.09
C ALA A 12 -21.77 -11.77 31.59
N LEU A 13 -21.03 -11.14 30.68
CA LEU A 13 -19.94 -10.22 31.04
C LEU A 13 -20.42 -9.18 32.06
N PRO A 14 -19.60 -8.82 33.06
CA PRO A 14 -20.00 -7.83 34.07
C PRO A 14 -20.44 -6.50 33.44
N PRO A 15 -21.34 -5.73 34.09
CA PRO A 15 -21.80 -4.44 33.56
C PRO A 15 -20.68 -3.49 33.17
N SER A 16 -19.61 -3.43 33.98
CA SER A 16 -18.40 -2.63 33.72
C SER A 16 -17.68 -3.06 32.43
N VAL A 17 -17.52 -4.36 32.20
CA VAL A 17 -16.90 -4.93 30.99
C VAL A 17 -17.76 -4.65 29.75
N ARG A 18 -19.10 -4.69 29.89
CA ARG A 18 -20.02 -4.33 28.79
C ARG A 18 -20.00 -2.83 28.46
N ALA A 19 -19.84 -1.97 29.47
CA ALA A 19 -19.70 -0.53 29.26
C ALA A 19 -18.36 -0.20 28.58
N ALA A 20 -17.26 -0.80 29.07
CA ALA A 20 -15.93 -0.63 28.50
C ALA A 20 -15.86 -1.11 27.04
N SER A 21 -16.44 -2.27 26.71
CA SER A 21 -16.44 -2.78 25.33
C SER A 21 -17.23 -1.90 24.37
N ARG A 22 -18.37 -1.33 24.81
CA ARG A 22 -19.11 -0.35 24.00
C ARG A 22 -18.30 0.92 23.77
N LEU A 23 -17.64 1.44 24.80
CA LEU A 23 -16.80 2.62 24.67
C LEU A 23 -15.65 2.38 23.68
N LEU A 24 -14.98 1.23 23.76
CA LEU A 24 -13.92 0.86 22.82
C LEU A 24 -14.43 0.78 21.38
N LEU A 25 -15.59 0.17 21.14
CA LEU A 25 -16.21 0.10 19.82
C LEU A 25 -16.58 1.49 19.27
N LEU A 26 -17.13 2.38 20.12
CA LEU A 26 -17.43 3.77 19.75
C LEU A 26 -16.18 4.53 19.37
N LEU A 27 -15.14 4.48 20.21
CA LEU A 27 -13.89 5.20 19.97
C LEU A 27 -13.19 4.70 18.70
N ALA A 28 -13.08 3.38 18.54
CA ALA A 28 -12.50 2.78 17.34
C ALA A 28 -13.31 3.13 16.08
N GLY A 29 -14.63 3.04 16.15
CA GLY A 29 -15.50 3.36 15.01
C GLY A 29 -15.46 4.84 14.65
N ALA A 30 -15.48 5.74 15.63
CA ALA A 30 -15.37 7.18 15.41
C ALA A 30 -14.01 7.56 14.80
N LEU A 31 -12.92 6.96 15.27
CA LEU A 31 -11.59 7.18 14.70
C LEU A 31 -11.51 6.78 13.23
N LEU A 32 -12.02 5.60 12.86
CA LEU A 32 -12.03 5.13 11.47
C LEU A 32 -12.88 6.02 10.56
N CYS A 33 -14.06 6.45 11.04
CA CYS A 33 -14.91 7.38 10.29
C CYS A 33 -14.24 8.74 10.12
N LEU A 34 -13.66 9.30 11.19
CA LEU A 34 -13.00 10.60 11.16
C LEU A 34 -11.81 10.59 10.19
N ASP A 35 -10.93 9.58 10.29
CA ASP A 35 -9.80 9.39 9.37
C ASP A 35 -10.27 9.34 7.90
N ALA A 36 -11.23 8.45 7.60
CA ALA A 36 -11.76 8.30 6.25
C ALA A 36 -12.35 9.61 5.70
N LEU A 37 -13.16 10.31 6.50
CA LEU A 37 -13.80 11.56 6.09
C LEU A 37 -12.79 12.69 5.87
N LEU A 38 -11.78 12.83 6.73
CA LEU A 38 -10.73 13.83 6.58
C LEU A 38 -9.91 13.60 5.30
N LEU A 39 -9.51 12.35 5.04
CA LEU A 39 -8.75 11.98 3.85
C LEU A 39 -9.59 12.14 2.56
N MET A 40 -10.88 11.81 2.60
CA MET A 40 -11.80 12.06 1.49
C MET A 40 -12.03 13.55 1.23
N ALA A 41 -12.08 14.38 2.27
CA ALA A 41 -12.26 15.82 2.16
C ALA A 41 -11.08 16.49 1.44
N ILE A 42 -9.86 15.95 1.58
CA ILE A 42 -8.67 16.38 0.83
C ILE A 42 -8.52 15.67 -0.53
N GLY A 43 -9.57 15.00 -1.01
CA GLY A 43 -9.66 14.44 -2.35
C GLY A 43 -9.20 12.98 -2.51
N MET A 44 -8.78 12.29 -1.45
CA MET A 44 -8.34 10.90 -1.55
C MET A 44 -9.53 9.93 -1.47
N ARG A 45 -9.81 9.21 -2.56
CA ARG A 45 -11.01 8.35 -2.68
C ARG A 45 -10.72 6.91 -3.12
N HIS A 46 -9.59 6.35 -2.68
CA HIS A 46 -9.24 4.97 -2.99
C HIS A 46 -9.73 3.98 -1.92
N LEU A 47 -9.71 2.69 -2.24
CA LEU A 47 -10.27 1.63 -1.37
C LEU A 47 -9.73 1.66 0.07
N GLY A 48 -8.42 1.89 0.26
CA GLY A 48 -7.83 2.01 1.60
C GLY A 48 -8.27 3.22 2.44
N VAL A 49 -8.91 4.22 1.84
CA VAL A 49 -9.54 5.37 2.54
C VAL A 49 -11.04 5.13 2.75
N VAL A 50 -11.71 4.56 1.75
CA VAL A 50 -13.17 4.38 1.79
C VAL A 50 -13.59 3.21 2.68
N LEU A 51 -12.85 2.09 2.69
CA LEU A 51 -13.22 0.87 3.42
C LEU A 51 -13.30 1.05 4.95
N PRO A 52 -12.42 1.82 5.62
CA PRO A 52 -12.56 2.10 7.05
C PRO A 52 -13.91 2.73 7.45
N LEU A 53 -14.55 3.51 6.58
CA LEU A 53 -15.80 4.21 6.90
C LEU A 53 -16.98 3.25 7.22
N PRO A 54 -17.39 2.30 6.36
CA PRO A 54 -18.45 1.36 6.68
C PRO A 54 -18.09 0.43 7.86
N ILE A 55 -16.81 0.09 8.04
CA ILE A 55 -16.34 -0.65 9.23
C ILE A 55 -16.59 0.20 10.49
N GLY A 56 -16.20 1.47 10.48
CA GLY A 56 -16.39 2.39 11.59
C GLY A 56 -17.87 2.60 11.93
N LEU A 57 -18.73 2.79 10.92
CA LEU A 57 -20.18 2.89 11.10
C LEU A 57 -20.78 1.60 11.70
N ALA A 58 -20.32 0.43 11.26
CA ALA A 58 -20.75 -0.85 11.84
C ALA A 58 -20.36 -0.97 13.32
N LEU A 59 -19.13 -0.56 13.69
CA LEU A 59 -18.68 -0.57 15.09
C LEU A 59 -19.51 0.38 15.96
N ILE A 60 -19.79 1.59 15.47
CA ILE A 60 -20.67 2.56 16.14
C ILE A 60 -22.08 1.99 16.32
N GLY A 61 -22.64 1.39 15.27
CA GLY A 61 -23.97 0.77 15.32
C GLY A 61 -24.04 -0.38 16.32
N LEU A 62 -23.01 -1.24 16.37
CA LEU A 62 -22.89 -2.32 17.35
C LEU A 62 -22.74 -1.79 18.78
N ALA A 63 -22.06 -0.67 18.98
CA ALA A 63 -21.93 -0.07 20.29
C ALA A 63 -23.23 0.60 20.77
N TRP A 64 -23.93 1.31 19.87
CA TRP A 64 -25.18 2.01 20.19
C TRP A 64 -26.36 1.06 20.38
N ARG A 65 -26.52 0.08 19.49
CA ARG A 65 -27.68 -0.83 19.45
C ARG A 65 -27.33 -2.27 19.85
N GLY A 66 -26.19 -2.49 20.50
CA GLY A 66 -25.66 -3.83 20.82
C GLY A 66 -26.63 -4.73 21.59
N ALA A 67 -27.40 -4.20 22.55
CA ALA A 67 -28.38 -4.98 23.30
C ALA A 67 -29.60 -5.41 22.45
N GLN A 68 -30.01 -4.59 21.48
CA GLN A 68 -31.08 -4.91 20.55
C GLN A 68 -30.58 -5.93 19.50
N TRP A 69 -29.34 -5.77 19.05
CA TRP A 69 -28.64 -6.69 18.16
C TRP A 69 -28.51 -8.09 18.79
N GLN A 70 -28.03 -8.17 20.03
CA GLN A 70 -27.92 -9.45 20.75
C GLN A 70 -29.27 -10.15 20.93
N ARG A 71 -30.34 -9.39 21.25
CA ARG A 71 -31.70 -9.94 21.31
C ARG A 71 -32.17 -10.46 19.96
N TRP A 72 -31.91 -9.73 18.87
CA TRP A 72 -32.27 -10.15 17.52
C TRP A 72 -31.53 -11.41 17.07
N LEU A 73 -30.24 -11.53 17.40
CA LEU A 73 -29.42 -12.72 17.18
C LEU A 73 -29.91 -13.92 18.01
N ALA A 74 -30.32 -13.68 19.27
CA ALA A 74 -30.78 -14.74 20.17
C ALA A 74 -32.05 -15.45 19.66
N ARG A 75 -32.90 -14.77 18.89
CA ARG A 75 -34.19 -15.29 18.41
C ARG A 75 -34.09 -16.48 17.47
N GLN A 76 -33.05 -16.59 16.65
CA GLN A 76 -32.96 -17.65 15.63
C GLN A 76 -31.54 -18.22 15.52
N ARG A 77 -31.41 -19.56 15.53
CA ARG A 77 -30.10 -20.25 15.52
C ARG A 77 -29.27 -19.93 14.28
N TRP A 78 -29.88 -19.81 13.11
CA TRP A 78 -29.14 -19.49 11.88
C TRP A 78 -28.52 -18.08 11.92
N ARG A 79 -29.16 -17.11 12.60
CA ARG A 79 -28.59 -15.75 12.78
C ARG A 79 -27.33 -15.79 13.62
N GLN A 80 -27.30 -16.63 14.66
CA GLN A 80 -26.11 -16.84 15.49
C GLN A 80 -24.99 -17.52 14.69
N ARG A 81 -25.32 -18.51 13.87
CA ARG A 81 -24.35 -19.19 12.98
C ARG A 81 -23.78 -18.21 11.96
N LEU A 82 -24.63 -17.42 11.30
CA LEU A 82 -24.21 -16.39 10.35
C LEU A 82 -23.32 -15.33 11.01
N TRP A 83 -23.72 -14.83 12.18
CA TRP A 83 -22.90 -13.85 12.93
C TRP A 83 -21.52 -14.41 13.28
N ARG A 84 -21.45 -15.66 13.77
CA ARG A 84 -20.17 -16.32 14.04
C ARG A 84 -19.34 -16.46 12.77
N ALA A 85 -19.95 -16.86 11.66
CA ALA A 85 -19.25 -16.96 10.37
C ALA A 85 -18.71 -15.60 9.91
N VAL A 86 -19.48 -14.51 10.05
CA VAL A 86 -19.03 -13.14 9.76
C VAL A 86 -17.87 -12.74 10.67
N CYS A 87 -17.95 -12.98 11.98
CA CYS A 87 -16.86 -12.67 12.91
C CYS A 87 -15.60 -13.47 12.61
N ILE A 88 -15.73 -14.77 12.31
CA ILE A 88 -14.61 -15.63 11.93
C ILE A 88 -13.99 -15.13 10.61
N GLY A 89 -14.81 -14.87 9.60
CA GLY A 89 -14.36 -14.35 8.31
C GLY A 89 -13.63 -13.00 8.45
N PHE A 90 -14.18 -12.07 9.24
CA PHE A 90 -13.53 -10.80 9.53
C PHE A 90 -12.21 -10.98 10.30
N GLY A 91 -12.17 -11.90 11.27
CA GLY A 91 -10.95 -12.23 12.02
C GLY A 91 -9.86 -12.84 11.13
N LEU A 92 -10.22 -13.75 10.23
CA LEU A 92 -9.31 -14.34 9.24
C LEU A 92 -8.79 -13.29 8.26
N TRP A 93 -9.68 -12.40 7.79
CA TRP A 93 -9.30 -11.27 6.95
C TRP A 93 -8.30 -10.36 7.67
N LEU A 94 -8.58 -9.97 8.92
CA LEU A 94 -7.68 -9.14 9.72
C LEU A 94 -6.33 -9.81 9.96
N ALA A 95 -6.31 -11.12 10.26
CA ALA A 95 -5.07 -11.87 10.41
C ALA A 95 -4.25 -11.86 9.11
N SER A 96 -4.89 -12.08 7.95
CA SER A 96 -4.20 -12.01 6.65
C SER A 96 -3.67 -10.61 6.33
N LEU A 97 -4.42 -9.55 6.70
CA LEU A 97 -4.00 -8.16 6.55
C LEU A 97 -2.77 -7.85 7.41
N LEU A 98 -2.76 -8.29 8.67
CA LEU A 98 -1.63 -8.13 9.58
C LEU A 98 -0.39 -8.88 9.08
N LEU A 99 -0.54 -10.11 8.57
CA LEU A 99 0.55 -10.85 7.94
C LEU A 99 1.12 -10.10 6.74
N PHE A 100 0.27 -9.54 5.89
CA PHE A 100 0.70 -8.72 4.75
C PHE A 100 1.44 -7.45 5.20
N PHE A 101 0.96 -6.78 6.27
CA PHE A 101 1.63 -5.61 6.83
C PHE A 101 3.01 -5.97 7.39
N LEU A 102 3.15 -7.13 8.02
CA LEU A 102 4.45 -7.64 8.47
C LEU A 102 5.39 -7.92 7.30
N GLN A 103 4.89 -8.46 6.19
CA GLN A 103 5.68 -8.67 4.97
C GLN A 103 6.18 -7.35 4.39
N ILE A 104 5.33 -6.31 4.32
CA ILE A 104 5.76 -4.96 3.90
C ILE A 104 6.82 -4.42 4.86
N ALA A 105 6.60 -4.54 6.16
CA ALA A 105 7.53 -4.04 7.18
C ALA A 105 8.90 -4.73 7.11
N GLN A 106 8.94 -6.02 6.75
CA GLN A 106 10.17 -6.77 6.53
C GLN A 106 10.86 -6.36 5.22
N ALA A 107 10.10 -6.24 4.11
CA ALA A 107 10.63 -5.80 2.83
C ALA A 107 11.25 -4.39 2.91
N GLY A 108 10.68 -3.50 3.74
CA GLY A 108 11.25 -2.17 3.98
C GLY A 108 12.54 -2.15 4.82
N ARG A 109 12.91 -3.27 5.47
CA ARG A 109 14.17 -3.40 6.23
C ARG A 109 15.31 -3.99 5.40
N GLU A 110 15.02 -4.53 4.23
CA GLU A 110 16.05 -5.03 3.33
C GLU A 110 16.92 -3.85 2.88
N ASP A 111 18.20 -3.91 3.23
CA ASP A 111 19.16 -2.89 2.85
C ASP A 111 19.60 -3.11 1.39
N PRO A 112 19.23 -2.20 0.47
CA PRO A 112 19.62 -2.33 -0.92
C PRO A 112 21.14 -2.19 -1.13
N GLN A 113 21.91 -1.77 -0.13
CA GLN A 113 23.37 -1.65 -0.23
C GLN A 113 24.12 -2.93 0.14
N ARG A 114 23.46 -3.93 0.73
CA ARG A 114 24.11 -5.20 1.16
C ARG A 114 24.52 -6.14 0.02
N SER A 115 24.11 -5.89 -1.22
CA SER A 115 24.48 -6.72 -2.36
C SER A 115 25.94 -6.49 -2.77
N ALA A 116 26.64 -7.56 -3.17
CA ALA A 116 28.01 -7.45 -3.67
C ALA A 116 28.13 -6.67 -5.00
N GLU A 117 27.10 -6.68 -5.86
CA GLU A 117 27.14 -6.00 -7.16
C GLU A 117 26.41 -4.65 -7.16
N PRO A 118 27.09 -3.54 -7.54
CA PRO A 118 26.46 -2.24 -7.69
C PRO A 118 25.49 -2.24 -8.89
N PRO A 119 24.35 -1.53 -8.81
CA PRO A 119 23.42 -1.44 -9.93
C PRO A 119 24.01 -0.62 -11.09
N GLY A 120 23.78 -1.07 -12.32
CA GLY A 120 24.05 -0.27 -13.52
C GLY A 120 23.01 0.82 -13.75
N ALA A 121 21.80 0.62 -13.22
CA ALA A 121 20.72 1.61 -13.29
C ALA A 121 19.87 1.68 -12.01
N ILE A 122 19.41 2.89 -11.70
CA ILE A 122 18.43 3.19 -10.66
C ILE A 122 17.15 3.61 -11.37
N LEU A 123 16.06 2.87 -11.20
CA LEU A 123 14.75 3.17 -11.79
C LEU A 123 13.80 3.70 -10.73
N ILE A 124 13.50 5.00 -10.76
CA ILE A 124 12.56 5.64 -9.83
C ILE A 124 11.16 5.61 -10.46
N LEU A 125 10.23 4.94 -9.77
CA LEU A 125 8.83 4.82 -10.22
C LEU A 125 7.98 5.99 -9.73
N GLY A 126 7.11 6.50 -10.60
CA GLY A 126 6.11 7.50 -10.28
C GLY A 126 5.06 7.04 -9.24
N SER A 127 4.50 8.01 -8.52
CA SER A 127 3.39 7.88 -7.57
C SER A 127 2.40 9.07 -7.61
N GLY A 128 2.40 9.83 -8.69
CA GLY A 128 1.50 10.95 -8.94
C GLY A 128 2.09 12.31 -8.53
N THR A 129 1.58 13.36 -9.18
CA THR A 129 1.96 14.75 -8.92
C THR A 129 0.78 15.54 -8.33
N ASN A 130 1.05 16.76 -7.87
CA ASN A 130 0.05 17.73 -7.47
C ASN A 130 0.35 19.05 -8.20
N ARG A 131 -0.39 19.34 -9.27
CA ARG A 131 -0.20 20.56 -10.09
C ARG A 131 1.24 20.68 -10.62
N CYS A 132 1.74 19.63 -11.26
CA CYS A 132 3.13 19.55 -11.77
C CYS A 132 4.22 19.72 -10.70
N ARG A 133 3.91 19.36 -9.45
CA ARG A 133 4.88 19.28 -8.35
C ARG A 133 4.85 17.88 -7.75
N PRO A 134 5.98 17.37 -7.21
CA PRO A 134 5.96 16.06 -6.58
C PRO A 134 4.92 15.99 -5.46
N SER A 135 4.08 14.95 -5.49
CA SER A 135 3.24 14.60 -4.34
C SER A 135 4.12 14.26 -3.12
N PRO A 136 3.59 14.26 -1.90
CA PRO A 136 4.35 13.83 -0.72
C PRO A 136 4.99 12.45 -0.90
N THR A 137 4.29 11.51 -1.52
CA THR A 137 4.82 10.17 -1.81
C THR A 137 5.91 10.20 -2.87
N LEU A 138 5.72 10.97 -3.95
CA LEU A 138 6.73 11.09 -5.01
C LEU A 138 8.01 11.75 -4.50
N ARG A 139 7.89 12.77 -3.64
CA ARG A 139 9.04 13.40 -3.00
C ARG A 139 9.87 12.39 -2.21
N GLN A 140 9.24 11.54 -1.38
CA GLN A 140 9.97 10.51 -0.62
C GLN A 140 10.73 9.55 -1.54
N ARG A 141 10.13 9.17 -2.69
CA ARG A 141 10.79 8.33 -3.69
C ARG A 141 11.97 9.03 -4.36
N LEU A 142 11.82 10.32 -4.67
CA LEU A 142 12.89 11.12 -5.27
C LEU A 142 14.06 11.33 -4.32
N GLU A 143 13.78 11.60 -3.04
CA GLU A 143 14.80 11.70 -1.99
C GLU A 143 15.55 10.37 -1.84
N ARG A 144 14.83 9.25 -1.76
CA ARG A 144 15.44 7.91 -1.71
C ARG A 144 16.24 7.61 -2.98
N GLY A 145 15.73 7.98 -4.14
CA GLY A 145 16.42 7.77 -5.41
C GLY A 145 17.70 8.59 -5.53
N LEU A 146 17.68 9.83 -5.04
CA LEU A 146 18.86 10.69 -4.97
C LEU A 146 19.92 10.14 -4.01
N GLU A 147 19.51 9.61 -2.85
CA GLU A 147 20.41 8.92 -1.92
C GLU A 147 21.10 7.72 -2.60
N MET A 148 20.35 6.90 -3.34
CA MET A 148 20.92 5.80 -4.11
C MET A 148 21.81 6.28 -5.26
N ALA A 149 21.44 7.38 -5.94
CA ALA A 149 22.24 7.94 -7.03
C ALA A 149 23.56 8.55 -6.55
N ARG A 150 23.60 9.03 -5.30
CA ARG A 150 24.83 9.48 -4.61
C ARG A 150 25.69 8.30 -4.18
N THR A 151 25.07 7.22 -3.69
CA THR A 151 25.76 5.97 -3.32
C THR A 151 26.39 5.30 -4.55
N TYR A 152 25.69 5.31 -5.68
CA TYR A 152 26.11 4.70 -6.93
C TYR A 152 26.29 5.76 -8.02
N PRO A 153 27.41 6.52 -8.01
CA PRO A 153 27.61 7.64 -8.93
C PRO A 153 27.71 7.23 -10.40
N GLN A 154 28.08 5.97 -10.68
CA GLN A 154 28.19 5.43 -12.04
C GLN A 154 26.85 4.93 -12.61
N ALA A 155 25.83 4.74 -11.78
CA ALA A 155 24.55 4.25 -12.24
C ALA A 155 23.80 5.33 -13.03
N ARG A 156 23.17 4.94 -14.15
CA ARG A 156 22.17 5.78 -14.82
C ARG A 156 20.91 5.86 -13.96
N VAL A 157 20.21 6.98 -14.03
CA VAL A 157 18.99 7.21 -13.26
C VAL A 157 17.83 7.34 -14.24
N VAL A 158 16.91 6.38 -14.21
CA VAL A 158 15.68 6.41 -14.99
C VAL A 158 14.57 6.95 -14.10
N VAL A 159 13.83 7.94 -14.59
CA VAL A 159 12.58 8.41 -13.97
C VAL A 159 11.42 8.03 -14.87
N SER A 160 10.42 7.35 -14.32
CA SER A 160 9.33 6.75 -15.10
C SER A 160 7.97 7.10 -14.55
N GLY A 161 7.17 7.74 -15.39
CA GLY A 161 5.81 8.18 -15.10
C GLY A 161 5.26 9.08 -16.20
N GLY A 162 4.11 8.72 -16.76
CA GLY A 162 3.48 9.46 -17.85
C GLY A 162 2.70 10.71 -17.43
N VAL A 163 1.74 11.09 -18.26
CA VAL A 163 1.03 12.38 -18.17
C VAL A 163 0.14 12.46 -16.93
N ASP A 164 0.23 13.58 -16.20
CA ASP A 164 -0.72 13.92 -15.14
C ASP A 164 -2.06 14.34 -15.77
N PRO A 165 -3.15 13.56 -15.58
CA PRO A 165 -4.45 13.85 -16.17
C PRO A 165 -5.06 15.09 -15.50
N GLY A 166 -4.78 16.26 -16.05
CA GLY A 166 -5.30 17.55 -15.58
C GLY A 166 -4.34 18.72 -15.70
N PHE A 167 -3.03 18.46 -15.79
CA PHE A 167 -2.02 19.52 -15.83
C PHE A 167 -1.07 19.46 -17.04
N GLY A 168 -1.10 18.38 -17.83
CA GLY A 168 -0.38 18.27 -19.10
C GLY A 168 1.14 18.08 -18.98
N CYS A 169 1.71 18.20 -17.78
CA CYS A 169 3.07 17.75 -17.50
C CYS A 169 3.12 16.23 -17.33
N THR A 170 4.28 15.65 -17.65
CA THR A 170 4.58 14.25 -17.34
C THR A 170 5.16 14.17 -15.94
N GLU A 171 4.87 13.08 -15.24
CA GLU A 171 5.44 12.84 -13.92
C GLU A 171 6.98 12.71 -14.02
N ALA A 172 7.50 12.03 -15.04
CA ALA A 172 8.93 11.94 -15.29
C ALA A 172 9.60 13.32 -15.50
N GLU A 173 8.93 14.28 -16.14
CA GLU A 173 9.46 15.64 -16.26
C GLU A 173 9.54 16.36 -14.90
N VAL A 174 8.51 16.20 -14.08
CA VAL A 174 8.49 16.74 -12.70
C VAL A 174 9.63 16.12 -11.87
N MET A 175 9.86 14.82 -12.02
CA MET A 175 10.95 14.09 -11.37
C MET A 175 12.33 14.56 -11.85
N ARG A 176 12.53 14.75 -13.17
CA ARG A 176 13.75 15.31 -13.74
C ARG A 176 14.08 16.66 -13.11
N ARG A 177 13.14 17.62 -13.16
CA ARG A 177 13.35 18.97 -12.60
C ARG A 177 13.75 18.93 -11.13
N TYR A 178 13.09 18.07 -10.35
CA TYR A 178 13.42 17.89 -8.94
C TYR A 178 14.86 17.40 -8.75
N LEU A 179 15.26 16.32 -9.44
CA LEU A 179 16.58 15.72 -9.26
C LEU A 179 17.70 16.64 -9.73
N ARG A 180 17.52 17.34 -10.86
CA ARG A 180 18.46 18.37 -11.33
C ARG A 180 18.61 19.49 -10.31
N GLY A 181 17.50 19.98 -9.77
CA GLY A 181 17.50 21.01 -8.72
C GLY A 181 18.19 20.57 -7.43
N GLN A 182 18.38 19.26 -7.23
CA GLN A 182 19.12 18.67 -6.11
C GLN A 182 20.58 18.30 -6.49
N GLY A 183 21.05 18.71 -7.68
CA GLY A 183 22.42 18.55 -8.13
C GLY A 183 22.74 17.23 -8.84
N LEU A 184 21.73 16.45 -9.25
CA LEU A 184 21.97 15.27 -10.09
C LEU A 184 22.32 15.73 -11.52
N ASP A 185 23.42 15.19 -12.06
CA ASP A 185 23.86 15.46 -13.43
C ASP A 185 22.81 14.99 -14.46
N GLU A 186 22.46 15.88 -15.38
CA GLU A 186 21.50 15.63 -16.46
C GLU A 186 21.97 14.49 -17.38
N ALA A 187 23.28 14.36 -17.61
CA ALA A 187 23.82 13.30 -18.45
C ALA A 187 23.53 11.88 -17.91
N ARG A 188 23.24 11.77 -16.61
CA ARG A 188 22.87 10.49 -15.97
C ARG A 188 21.39 10.14 -16.11
N LEU A 189 20.54 11.11 -16.46
CA LEU A 189 19.09 10.96 -16.45
C LEU A 189 18.54 10.38 -17.76
N LEU A 190 17.60 9.44 -17.62
CA LEU A 190 16.78 8.91 -18.71
C LEU A 190 15.31 9.08 -18.32
N LEU A 191 14.48 9.57 -19.25
CA LEU A 191 13.08 9.92 -18.98
C LEU A 191 12.15 8.96 -19.71
N GLU A 192 11.22 8.37 -18.96
CA GLU A 192 10.11 7.58 -19.49
C GLU A 192 8.78 8.30 -19.20
N GLU A 193 8.12 8.81 -20.24
CA GLU A 193 7.02 9.78 -20.13
C GLU A 193 5.67 9.27 -20.65
N ARG A 194 5.55 7.99 -20.99
CA ARG A 194 4.38 7.44 -21.70
C ARG A 194 3.51 6.56 -20.82
N SER A 195 4.06 6.01 -19.76
CA SER A 195 3.39 5.04 -18.90
C SER A 195 2.13 5.57 -18.22
N THR A 196 1.13 4.70 -18.15
CA THR A 196 -0.13 4.90 -17.42
C THR A 196 -0.32 3.88 -16.30
N SER A 197 0.57 2.89 -16.21
CA SER A 197 0.55 1.83 -15.21
C SER A 197 1.96 1.46 -14.72
N THR A 198 2.05 0.78 -13.58
CA THR A 198 3.32 0.25 -13.07
C THR A 198 3.95 -0.77 -14.02
N HIS A 199 3.14 -1.56 -14.72
CA HIS A 199 3.62 -2.50 -15.73
C HIS A 199 4.25 -1.76 -16.91
N GLU A 200 3.57 -0.74 -17.44
CA GLU A 200 4.11 0.11 -18.49
C GLU A 200 5.37 0.86 -18.07
N ASN A 201 5.42 1.40 -16.84
CA ASN A 201 6.64 2.00 -16.30
C ASN A 201 7.84 1.06 -16.49
N LEU A 202 7.69 -0.19 -16.07
CA LEU A 202 8.77 -1.18 -16.11
C LEU A 202 9.08 -1.64 -17.54
N VAL A 203 8.07 -1.89 -18.38
CA VAL A 203 8.27 -2.32 -19.77
C VAL A 203 8.93 -1.21 -20.61
N PHE A 204 8.45 0.03 -20.51
CA PHE A 204 8.98 1.16 -21.27
C PHE A 204 10.37 1.57 -20.77
N SER A 205 10.60 1.54 -19.44
CA SER A 205 11.93 1.78 -18.88
C SER A 205 12.94 0.73 -19.32
N ARG A 206 12.53 -0.54 -19.47
CA ARG A 206 13.41 -1.60 -19.96
C ARG A 206 13.90 -1.31 -21.37
N ALA A 207 13.01 -0.83 -22.25
CA ALA A 207 13.37 -0.46 -23.61
C ALA A 207 14.37 0.71 -23.64
N LEU A 208 14.17 1.74 -22.80
CA LEU A 208 15.12 2.86 -22.68
C LEU A 208 16.48 2.43 -22.15
N LEU A 209 16.49 1.56 -21.14
CA LEU A 209 17.74 1.00 -20.58
C LEU A 209 18.50 0.19 -21.63
N ALA A 210 17.82 -0.65 -22.40
CA ALA A 210 18.44 -1.42 -23.49
C ALA A 210 19.04 -0.50 -24.56
N GLN A 211 18.35 0.57 -24.96
CA GLN A 211 18.87 1.58 -25.90
C GLN A 211 20.12 2.31 -25.37
N ALA A 212 20.22 2.47 -24.05
CA ALA A 212 21.39 3.05 -23.38
C ALA A 212 22.53 2.03 -23.12
N GLY A 213 22.43 0.80 -23.64
CA GLY A 213 23.43 -0.26 -23.45
C GLY A 213 23.35 -0.97 -22.09
N LEU A 214 22.25 -0.82 -21.37
CA LEU A 214 22.02 -1.34 -20.01
C LEU A 214 20.86 -2.34 -19.97
N ASP A 215 20.86 -3.35 -20.86
CA ASP A 215 19.77 -4.34 -20.93
C ASP A 215 19.56 -4.99 -19.53
N PRO A 216 18.36 -4.83 -18.92
CA PRO A 216 18.05 -5.41 -17.61
C PRO A 216 18.06 -6.95 -17.52
N ARG A 217 18.23 -7.65 -18.66
CA ARG A 217 18.55 -9.09 -18.67
C ARG A 217 19.96 -9.39 -18.14
N HIS A 218 20.88 -8.44 -18.29
CA HIS A 218 22.29 -8.59 -17.95
C HIS A 218 22.77 -7.51 -16.97
N THR A 219 22.02 -6.44 -16.80
CA THR A 219 22.37 -5.30 -15.95
C THR A 219 21.59 -5.33 -14.64
N PRO A 220 22.23 -5.27 -13.47
CA PRO A 220 21.53 -5.12 -12.20
C PRO A 220 20.79 -3.79 -12.12
N VAL A 221 19.50 -3.82 -11.79
CA VAL A 221 18.64 -2.64 -11.67
C VAL A 221 18.11 -2.50 -10.25
N LEU A 222 18.26 -1.29 -9.69
CA LEU A 222 17.67 -0.92 -8.41
C LEU A 222 16.39 -0.10 -8.62
N VAL A 223 15.24 -0.69 -8.30
CA VAL A 223 13.94 -0.02 -8.40
C VAL A 223 13.67 0.79 -7.14
N VAL A 224 13.42 2.09 -7.27
CA VAL A 224 13.03 2.97 -6.17
C VAL A 224 11.53 3.20 -6.23
N THR A 225 10.83 2.81 -5.17
CA THR A 225 9.37 2.89 -5.03
C THR A 225 9.00 3.07 -3.56
N SER A 226 7.72 3.21 -3.23
CA SER A 226 7.29 3.30 -1.82
C SER A 226 7.46 1.95 -1.11
N ASP A 227 7.79 1.97 0.18
CA ASP A 227 8.00 0.76 1.01
C ASP A 227 6.88 -0.30 0.85
N PHE A 228 5.61 0.12 0.88
CA PHE A 228 4.47 -0.78 0.68
C PHE A 228 4.40 -1.38 -0.71
N HIS A 229 4.93 -0.70 -1.71
CA HIS A 229 4.78 -1.08 -3.11
C HIS A 229 5.91 -2.00 -3.60
N VAL A 230 6.99 -2.13 -2.83
CA VAL A 230 8.15 -2.98 -3.15
C VAL A 230 7.76 -4.40 -3.57
N PRO A 231 6.93 -5.15 -2.82
CA PRO A 231 6.63 -6.55 -3.16
C PRO A 231 5.98 -6.69 -4.55
N ARG A 232 5.07 -5.77 -4.88
CA ARG A 232 4.37 -5.77 -6.16
C ARG A 232 5.27 -5.28 -7.29
N SER A 233 5.99 -4.18 -7.10
CA SER A 233 6.91 -3.64 -8.12
C SER A 233 7.98 -4.67 -8.52
N LEU A 234 8.55 -5.42 -7.57
CA LEU A 234 9.55 -6.44 -7.88
C LEU A 234 9.00 -7.61 -8.70
N ARG A 235 7.75 -8.04 -8.47
CA ARG A 235 7.14 -9.09 -9.30
C ARG A 235 6.89 -8.64 -10.71
N ILE A 236 6.29 -7.46 -10.86
CA ILE A 236 6.04 -6.87 -12.17
C ILE A 236 7.38 -6.68 -12.91
N ALA A 237 8.44 -6.28 -12.22
CA ALA A 237 9.76 -6.10 -12.83
C ALA A 237 10.33 -7.44 -13.32
N ARG A 238 10.26 -8.50 -12.53
CA ARG A 238 10.73 -9.84 -12.95
C ARG A 238 9.97 -10.32 -14.19
N GLN A 239 8.66 -10.10 -14.25
CA GLN A 239 7.85 -10.46 -15.41
C GLN A 239 8.12 -9.60 -16.64
N ALA A 240 8.42 -8.33 -16.43
CA ALA A 240 8.88 -7.45 -17.49
C ALA A 240 10.28 -7.83 -18.02
N GLY A 241 10.96 -8.82 -17.42
CA GLY A 241 12.22 -9.39 -17.89
C GLY A 241 13.47 -8.83 -17.21
N TYR A 242 13.33 -8.20 -16.03
CA TYR A 242 14.46 -7.78 -15.23
C TYR A 242 14.98 -8.98 -14.42
N VAL A 243 16.19 -9.44 -14.74
CA VAL A 243 16.77 -10.66 -14.15
C VAL A 243 17.37 -10.35 -12.77
N GLN A 244 18.16 -9.30 -12.70
CA GLN A 244 18.87 -8.88 -11.47
C GLN A 244 18.22 -7.62 -10.88
N VAL A 245 16.97 -7.75 -10.41
CA VAL A 245 16.20 -6.63 -9.86
C VAL A 245 16.11 -6.66 -8.34
N ARG A 246 16.41 -5.53 -7.73
CA ARG A 246 16.25 -5.25 -6.29
C ARG A 246 15.50 -3.95 -6.10
N ALA A 247 15.05 -3.66 -4.88
CA ALA A 247 14.30 -2.45 -4.61
C ALA A 247 14.86 -1.66 -3.43
N ALA A 248 14.76 -0.34 -3.52
CA ALA A 248 14.94 0.58 -2.41
C ALA A 248 13.57 1.19 -2.05
N GLY A 249 13.00 0.73 -0.95
CA GLY A 249 11.73 1.25 -0.44
C GLY A 249 11.89 2.65 0.18
N ALA A 250 11.18 3.63 -0.37
CA ALA A 250 11.07 4.96 0.19
C ALA A 250 10.01 4.96 1.32
N PRO A 251 10.28 5.63 2.45
CA PRO A 251 9.36 5.62 3.59
C PRO A 251 8.04 6.30 3.24
N THR A 252 6.93 5.59 3.45
CA THR A 252 5.61 6.16 3.19
C THR A 252 5.27 7.28 4.19
N PRO A 253 4.71 8.42 3.73
CA PRO A 253 4.28 9.50 4.61
C PRO A 253 3.38 8.99 5.74
N ARG A 254 3.66 9.39 6.99
CA ARG A 254 3.03 8.81 8.18
C ARG A 254 1.50 8.88 8.15
N HIS A 255 0.96 10.02 7.70
CA HIS A 255 -0.49 10.27 7.60
C HIS A 255 -1.19 9.48 6.49
N LEU A 256 -0.44 8.82 5.59
CA LEU A 256 -1.01 7.99 4.51
C LEU A 256 -0.71 6.49 4.70
N ARG A 257 0.15 6.14 5.66
CA ARG A 257 0.78 4.81 5.71
C ARG A 257 -0.25 3.70 5.74
N TRP A 258 -1.17 3.73 6.70
CA TRP A 258 -2.11 2.62 6.90
C TRP A 258 -3.12 2.50 5.75
N ASN A 259 -3.63 3.63 5.25
CA ASN A 259 -4.55 3.64 4.11
C ASN A 259 -3.85 3.21 2.82
N ALA A 260 -2.58 3.56 2.62
CA ALA A 260 -1.79 3.10 1.49
C ALA A 260 -1.48 1.61 1.56
N TRP A 261 -1.12 1.09 2.74
CA TRP A 261 -0.86 -0.34 2.95
C TRP A 261 -2.15 -1.17 2.77
N LEU A 262 -3.28 -0.68 3.30
CA LEU A 262 -4.59 -1.32 3.09
C LEU A 262 -4.99 -1.32 1.62
N ARG A 263 -4.78 -0.20 0.91
CA ARG A 263 -5.00 -0.15 -0.54
C ARG A 263 -4.13 -1.17 -1.26
N GLU A 264 -2.85 -1.27 -0.89
CA GLU A 264 -1.91 -2.19 -1.52
C GLU A 264 -2.27 -3.66 -1.24
N TYR A 265 -2.81 -4.00 -0.07
CA TYR A 265 -3.31 -5.34 0.23
C TYR A 265 -4.33 -5.81 -0.82
N PHE A 266 -5.32 -4.96 -1.12
CA PHE A 266 -6.31 -5.27 -2.13
C PHE A 266 -5.75 -5.24 -3.55
N ALA A 267 -4.90 -4.25 -3.87
CA ALA A 267 -4.27 -4.16 -5.19
C ALA A 267 -3.42 -5.39 -5.50
N PHE A 268 -2.66 -5.87 -4.52
CA PHE A 268 -1.85 -7.08 -4.66
C PHE A 268 -2.72 -8.33 -4.82
N ALA A 269 -3.80 -8.46 -4.05
CA ALA A 269 -4.73 -9.57 -4.16
C ALA A 269 -5.43 -9.57 -5.53
N SER A 270 -5.87 -8.40 -6.01
CA SER A 270 -6.52 -8.27 -7.33
C SER A 270 -5.54 -8.55 -8.47
N SER A 271 -4.32 -8.01 -8.43
CA SER A 271 -3.31 -8.27 -9.46
C SER A 271 -3.00 -9.77 -9.60
N ARG A 272 -2.89 -10.48 -8.46
CA ARG A 272 -2.70 -11.94 -8.47
C ARG A 272 -3.93 -12.69 -9.01
N ALA A 273 -5.14 -12.23 -8.68
CA ALA A 273 -6.37 -12.85 -9.17
C ALA A 273 -6.60 -12.64 -10.68
N LEU A 274 -6.15 -11.50 -11.21
CA LEU A 274 -6.25 -11.14 -12.63
C LEU A 274 -5.08 -11.67 -13.48
N GLY A 275 -4.08 -12.32 -12.86
CA GLY A 275 -2.91 -12.82 -13.57
C GLY A 275 -1.98 -11.71 -14.09
N GLU A 276 -2.04 -10.51 -13.49
CA GLU A 276 -1.09 -9.43 -13.78
C GLU A 276 0.33 -9.79 -13.32
N PHE A 277 0.44 -10.70 -12.35
CA PHE A 277 1.66 -11.45 -12.05
C PHE A 277 1.43 -12.73 -11.24
#